data_AF-A0A822D304-F1
#
_entry.id   AF-A0A822D304-F1
#
_cell.length_a   1.000
_cell.length_b   1.000
_cell.length_c   1.000
_cell.angle_alpha   90.00
_cell.angle_beta   90.00
_cell.angle_gamma   90.00
#
_symmetry.space_group_name_H-M   'P 1'
#
loop_
_entity.id
_entity.type
_entity.pdbx_description
1 polymer ?
#
loop_
_entity_poly.entity_id
_entity_poly.type
_entity_poly.pdbx_seq_one_letter_code
_entity_poly.pdbx_strand_id
1 'polypeptide(L)'
;NLPKLTHCHFEGYIDKQWDFHLSTRFSGSLSNVYISAFKFQLNQIYQLFQYASHLKHLSIYIDSDENDEYKPISISTLIDLKIFNFYTSDTSQVITFLQNLPNLHRLNINLSYNLIDGYQWEQIIRYYLSKLKIFNLNMKKTFSIDQNIQE
;
A
#
# COMPACT_ATOMS: atom_id res chain seq x y z
N ASN A 1 -5.82 -15.85 20.10
CA ASN A 1 -6.89 -14.93 19.68
C ASN A 1 -6.88 -13.75 20.65
N LEU A 2 -6.75 -12.51 20.18
CA LEU A 2 -6.63 -11.31 21.03
C LEU A 2 -7.82 -10.37 20.77
N PRO A 3 -9.03 -10.70 21.24
CA PRO A 3 -10.28 -10.07 20.79
C PRO A 3 -10.43 -8.59 21.16
N LYS A 4 -9.56 -8.07 22.03
CA LYS A 4 -9.49 -6.65 22.41
C LYS A 4 -8.42 -5.88 21.64
N LEU A 5 -7.59 -6.57 20.83
CA LEU A 5 -6.55 -5.94 20.04
C LEU A 5 -7.17 -5.26 18.83
N THR A 6 -7.41 -3.96 18.95
CA THR A 6 -7.99 -3.12 17.89
C THR A 6 -6.93 -2.29 17.16
N HIS A 7 -5.77 -2.11 17.79
CA HIS A 7 -4.64 -1.34 17.29
C HIS A 7 -3.39 -2.20 17.36
N CYS A 8 -2.68 -2.30 16.25
CA CYS A 8 -1.35 -2.88 16.18
C CYS A 8 -0.40 -1.80 15.68
N HIS A 9 0.61 -1.49 16.50
CA HIS A 9 1.67 -0.57 16.13
C HIS A 9 2.98 -1.32 16.21
N PHE A 10 3.61 -1.52 15.06
CA PHE A 10 4.93 -2.12 14.95
C PHE A 10 5.86 -1.17 14.22
N GLU A 11 6.79 -0.59 14.96
CA GLU A 11 7.82 0.29 14.45
C GLU A 11 9.17 -0.35 14.73
N GLY A 12 10.06 -0.31 13.75
CA GLY A 12 11.37 -0.93 13.86
C GLY A 12 12.26 -0.47 12.72
N TYR A 13 13.55 -0.40 13.00
CA TYR A 13 14.57 -0.17 12.00
C TYR A 13 15.22 -1.51 11.69
N ILE A 14 14.91 -2.10 10.54
CA ILE A 14 15.50 -3.37 10.14
C ILE A 14 16.51 -3.11 9.03
N ASP A 15 17.78 -3.28 9.38
CA ASP A 15 18.95 -3.02 8.53
C ASP A 15 19.10 -4.06 7.39
N LYS A 16 18.29 -5.12 7.40
CA LYS A 16 18.23 -6.18 6.37
C LYS A 16 16.78 -6.58 6.12
N GLN A 17 16.39 -6.78 4.86
CA GLN A 17 15.05 -7.30 4.52
C GLN A 17 14.82 -8.63 5.26
N TRP A 18 14.01 -8.61 6.31
CA TRP A 18 13.50 -9.83 6.91
C TRP A 18 12.24 -10.18 6.17
N ASP A 19 12.17 -11.42 5.69
CA ASP A 19 10.94 -11.99 5.16
C ASP A 19 9.91 -12.00 6.28
N PHE A 20 8.98 -11.05 6.23
CA PHE A 20 7.90 -10.98 7.19
C PHE A 20 6.84 -12.00 6.80
N HIS A 21 6.85 -13.14 7.47
CA HIS A 21 5.76 -14.11 7.32
C HIS A 21 4.55 -13.62 8.12
N LEU A 22 3.53 -13.15 7.40
CA LEU A 22 2.21 -12.91 7.97
C LEU A 22 1.68 -14.21 8.60
N SER A 23 1.52 -14.24 9.92
CA SER A 23 0.80 -15.34 10.57
C SER A 23 -0.66 -15.33 10.12
N THR A 24 -1.23 -16.48 9.76
CA THR A 24 -2.66 -16.62 9.45
C THR A 24 -3.59 -16.32 10.64
N ARG A 25 -3.04 -16.04 11.83
CA ARG A 25 -3.77 -15.76 13.07
C ARG A 25 -3.90 -14.26 13.33
N PHE A 26 -4.71 -13.55 12.54
CA PHE A 26 -5.08 -12.18 12.88
C PHE A 26 -6.22 -12.13 13.88
N SER A 27 -6.24 -11.04 14.66
CA SER A 27 -7.42 -10.73 15.45
C SER A 27 -8.47 -10.09 14.54
N GLY A 28 -9.67 -10.69 14.47
CA GLY A 28 -10.79 -10.09 13.75
C GLY A 28 -11.21 -8.72 14.31
N SER A 29 -10.80 -8.36 15.52
CA SER A 29 -11.05 -7.04 16.11
C SER A 29 -10.14 -5.92 15.58
N LEU A 30 -9.13 -6.27 14.77
CA LEU A 30 -8.10 -5.32 14.35
C LEU A 30 -8.69 -4.28 13.38
N SER A 31 -8.58 -3.01 13.78
CA SER A 31 -9.12 -1.87 13.03
C SER A 31 -8.03 -0.90 12.58
N ASN A 32 -6.89 -0.88 13.27
CA ASN A 32 -5.78 0.03 13.00
C ASN A 32 -4.48 -0.77 12.97
N VAL A 33 -3.78 -0.69 11.84
CA VAL A 33 -2.48 -1.33 11.65
C VAL A 33 -1.49 -0.30 11.17
N TYR A 34 -0.40 -0.17 11.91
CA TYR A 34 0.78 0.55 11.48
C TYR A 34 1.96 -0.41 11.58
N ILE A 35 2.66 -0.58 10.46
CA ILE A 35 3.88 -1.39 10.37
C ILE A 35 4.88 -0.64 9.49
N SER A 36 5.94 -0.10 10.10
CA SER A 36 7.01 0.61 9.36
C SER A 36 8.30 -0.19 9.21
N ALA A 37 8.39 -1.34 9.87
CA ALA A 37 9.63 -2.12 9.92
C ALA A 37 9.81 -3.10 8.75
N PHE A 38 8.73 -3.44 8.04
CA PHE A 38 8.71 -4.49 7.03
C PHE A 38 8.11 -3.98 5.72
N LYS A 39 8.59 -4.54 4.61
CA LYS A 39 7.94 -4.42 3.31
C LYS A 39 7.00 -5.60 3.10
N PHE A 40 5.83 -5.34 2.54
CA PHE A 40 4.82 -6.35 2.26
C PHE A 40 4.66 -6.56 0.76
N GLN A 41 4.57 -7.82 0.36
CA GLN A 41 4.10 -8.19 -0.97
C GLN A 41 2.58 -7.98 -1.08
N LEU A 42 2.05 -7.87 -2.31
CA LEU A 42 0.61 -7.69 -2.50
C LEU A 42 -0.22 -8.89 -2.00
N ASN A 43 0.23 -10.12 -2.21
CA ASN A 43 -0.41 -11.34 -1.69
C ASN A 43 -0.61 -11.29 -0.16
N GLN A 44 0.40 -10.83 0.57
CA GLN A 44 0.43 -10.65 2.02
C GLN A 44 -0.58 -9.60 2.46
N ILE A 45 -0.71 -8.50 1.70
CA ILE A 45 -1.70 -7.46 1.99
C ILE A 45 -3.13 -7.97 1.76
N TYR A 46 -3.37 -8.75 0.70
CA TYR A 46 -4.68 -9.35 0.47
C TYR A 46 -5.03 -10.41 1.52
N GLN A 47 -4.04 -11.18 2.00
CA GLN A 47 -4.23 -12.06 3.15
C GLN A 47 -4.59 -11.27 4.41
N LEU A 48 -3.93 -10.14 4.67
CA LEU A 48 -4.29 -9.25 5.77
C LEU A 48 -5.75 -8.79 5.65
N PHE A 49 -6.20 -8.40 4.45
CA PHE A 49 -7.60 -7.99 4.22
C PHE A 49 -8.59 -9.13 4.46
N GLN A 50 -8.22 -10.37 4.12
CA GLN A 50 -9.06 -11.54 4.37
C GLN A 50 -9.27 -11.81 5.87
N TYR A 51 -8.22 -11.65 6.69
CA TYR A 51 -8.28 -11.99 8.10
C TYR A 51 -8.61 -10.81 9.03
N ALA A 52 -8.36 -9.57 8.60
CA ALA A 52 -8.68 -8.34 9.33
C ALA A 52 -9.86 -7.60 8.66
N SER A 53 -11.03 -8.25 8.62
CA SER A 53 -12.22 -7.73 7.93
C SER A 53 -12.72 -6.37 8.47
N HIS A 54 -12.38 -6.03 9.72
CA HIS A 54 -12.73 -4.76 10.36
C HIS A 54 -11.65 -3.68 10.22
N LEU A 55 -10.61 -3.92 9.42
CA LEU A 55 -9.51 -2.98 9.22
C LEU A 55 -10.01 -1.67 8.58
N LYS A 56 -9.73 -0.55 9.24
CA LYS A 56 -10.12 0.80 8.81
C LYS A 56 -8.93 1.65 8.42
N HIS A 57 -7.81 1.47 9.12
CA HIS A 57 -6.60 2.26 8.93
C HIS A 57 -5.41 1.34 8.74
N LEU A 58 -4.66 1.55 7.66
CA LEU A 58 -3.46 0.78 7.33
C LEU A 58 -2.30 1.70 7.00
N SER A 59 -1.14 1.47 7.62
CA SER A 59 0.12 2.14 7.29
C SER A 59 1.23 1.12 7.08
N ILE A 60 1.77 0.98 5.87
CA ILE A 60 2.74 -0.07 5.48
C ILE A 60 3.72 0.37 4.38
N TYR A 61 4.78 -0.41 4.16
CA TYR A 61 5.59 -0.40 2.94
C TYR A 61 5.16 -1.54 2.01
N ILE A 62 5.16 -1.31 0.69
CA ILE A 62 4.79 -2.32 -0.31
C ILE A 62 5.99 -2.58 -1.23
N ASP A 63 6.34 -3.85 -1.43
CA ASP A 63 7.35 -4.31 -2.39
C ASP A 63 6.71 -5.36 -3.30
N SER A 64 6.50 -5.01 -4.56
CA SER A 64 5.68 -5.78 -5.50
C SER A 64 6.42 -6.08 -6.81
N ASP A 65 7.76 -5.94 -6.82
CA ASP A 65 8.59 -6.29 -7.97
C ASP A 65 8.72 -7.81 -8.20
N GLU A 66 8.18 -8.63 -7.31
CA GLU A 66 8.12 -10.09 -7.47
C GLU A 66 6.82 -10.50 -8.20
N ASN A 67 6.95 -11.40 -9.18
CA ASN A 67 5.85 -11.97 -9.96
C ASN A 67 5.01 -12.95 -9.12
N ASP A 68 4.45 -12.49 -8.03
CA ASP A 68 3.57 -13.31 -7.19
C ASP A 68 2.19 -13.41 -7.83
N GLU A 69 1.73 -14.64 -8.04
CA GLU A 69 0.31 -14.88 -8.34
C GLU A 69 -0.53 -14.54 -7.09
N TYR A 70 -1.29 -13.46 -7.16
CA TYR A 70 -2.25 -13.08 -6.13
C TYR A 70 -3.66 -12.96 -6.68
N LYS A 71 -4.64 -13.15 -5.79
CA LYS A 71 -6.05 -12.89 -6.08
C LYS A 71 -6.44 -11.60 -5.37
N PRO A 72 -6.67 -10.50 -6.11
CA PRO A 72 -7.12 -9.26 -5.52
C PRO A 72 -8.42 -9.48 -4.75
N ILE A 73 -8.50 -8.95 -3.53
CA ILE A 73 -9.69 -8.96 -2.71
C ILE A 73 -10.10 -7.51 -2.46
N SER A 74 -11.37 -7.20 -2.71
CA SER A 74 -11.91 -5.89 -2.36
C SER A 74 -12.17 -5.81 -0.85
N ILE A 75 -11.66 -4.76 -0.22
CA ILE A 75 -11.93 -4.44 1.19
C ILE A 75 -12.69 -3.12 1.29
N SER A 76 -13.94 -3.22 1.74
CA SER A 76 -14.84 -2.07 1.85
C SER A 76 -14.73 -1.36 3.21
N THR A 77 -14.05 -1.94 4.18
CA THR A 77 -13.90 -1.35 5.52
C THR A 77 -12.72 -0.38 5.64
N LEU A 78 -11.74 -0.49 4.74
CA LEU A 78 -10.57 0.38 4.73
C LEU A 78 -10.94 1.80 4.27
N ILE A 79 -10.70 2.78 5.14
CA ILE A 79 -11.03 4.19 4.91
C ILE A 79 -9.79 5.09 4.87
N ASP A 80 -8.68 4.65 5.45
CA ASP A 80 -7.42 5.40 5.53
C ASP A 80 -6.25 4.48 5.20
N LEU A 81 -5.49 4.85 4.18
CA LEU A 81 -4.33 4.12 3.72
C LEU A 81 -3.14 5.05 3.61
N LYS A 82 -2.06 4.66 4.27
CA LYS A 82 -0.74 5.28 4.16
C LYS A 82 0.25 4.25 3.65
N ILE A 83 0.82 4.50 2.48
CA ILE A 83 1.90 3.70 1.91
C ILE A 83 3.18 4.50 2.00
N PHE A 84 4.06 4.09 2.90
CA PHE A 84 5.33 4.78 3.13
C PHE A 84 6.26 4.71 1.92
N ASN A 85 6.19 3.61 1.17
CA ASN A 85 6.74 3.51 -0.17
C ASN A 85 6.09 2.33 -0.90
N PHE A 86 5.72 2.53 -2.17
CA PHE A 86 5.29 1.48 -3.08
C PHE A 86 6.43 1.25 -4.09
N TYR A 87 7.14 0.13 -3.92
CA TYR A 87 8.16 -0.35 -4.85
C TYR A 87 7.50 -1.30 -5.85
N THR A 88 7.40 -0.86 -7.11
CA THR A 88 6.97 -1.69 -8.23
C THR A 88 7.42 -1.04 -9.53
N SER A 89 7.80 -1.85 -10.50
CA SER A 89 8.09 -1.48 -11.88
C SER A 89 6.86 -1.54 -12.79
N ASP A 90 5.75 -2.11 -12.32
CA ASP A 90 4.49 -2.28 -13.07
C ASP A 90 3.35 -1.41 -12.51
N THR A 91 2.93 -0.42 -13.32
CA THR A 91 1.80 0.45 -12.99
C THR A 91 0.49 -0.29 -12.77
N SER A 92 0.30 -1.42 -13.46
CA SER A 92 -0.94 -2.20 -13.41
C SER A 92 -1.19 -2.73 -11.99
N GLN A 93 -0.13 -3.00 -11.22
CA GLN A 93 -0.22 -3.46 -9.84
C GLN A 93 -0.74 -2.37 -8.90
N VAL A 94 -0.28 -1.12 -9.06
CA VAL A 94 -0.79 0.02 -8.27
C VAL A 94 -2.27 0.25 -8.57
N ILE A 95 -2.65 0.24 -9.86
CA ILE A 95 -4.04 0.41 -10.29
C ILE A 95 -4.91 -0.72 -9.73
N THR A 96 -4.44 -1.97 -9.86
CA THR A 96 -5.15 -3.16 -9.37
C THR A 96 -5.31 -3.14 -7.86
N PHE A 97 -4.30 -2.66 -7.14
CA PHE A 97 -4.37 -2.49 -5.71
C PHE A 97 -5.43 -1.45 -5.31
N LEU A 98 -5.38 -0.26 -5.91
CA LEU A 98 -6.27 0.84 -5.57
C LEU A 98 -7.73 0.60 -5.98
N GLN A 99 -8.00 -0.08 -7.10
CA GLN A 99 -9.37 -0.39 -7.52
C GLN A 99 -10.12 -1.31 -6.54
N ASN A 100 -9.39 -2.03 -5.69
CA ASN A 100 -9.96 -2.90 -4.68
C ASN A 100 -10.28 -2.19 -3.35
N LEU A 101 -10.13 -0.85 -3.28
CA LEU A 101 -10.36 -0.04 -2.08
C LEU A 101 -11.51 0.98 -2.27
N PRO A 102 -12.74 0.55 -2.57
CA PRO A 102 -13.83 1.42 -3.04
C PRO A 102 -14.31 2.45 -2.00
N ASN A 103 -14.01 2.25 -0.72
CA ASN A 103 -14.45 3.11 0.38
C ASN A 103 -13.33 3.98 0.97
N LEU A 104 -12.19 4.06 0.28
CA LEU A 104 -11.05 4.82 0.75
C LEU A 104 -11.38 6.31 0.78
N HIS A 105 -11.23 6.94 1.94
CA HIS A 105 -11.43 8.38 2.13
C HIS A 105 -10.12 9.15 2.16
N ARG A 106 -9.03 8.51 2.59
CA ARG A 106 -7.71 9.12 2.69
C ARG A 106 -6.66 8.19 2.09
N LEU A 107 -5.88 8.73 1.16
CA LEU A 107 -4.73 8.06 0.56
C LEU A 107 -3.51 8.94 0.73
N ASN A 108 -2.50 8.42 1.41
CA ASN A 108 -1.16 8.97 1.43
C ASN A 108 -0.23 7.92 0.79
N ILE A 109 0.35 8.22 -0.35
CA ILE A 109 1.18 7.27 -1.08
C ILE A 109 2.48 7.93 -1.53
N ASN A 110 3.58 7.26 -1.22
CA ASN A 110 4.89 7.56 -1.78
C ASN A 110 5.21 6.51 -2.86
N LEU A 111 5.55 6.94 -4.06
CA LEU A 111 5.99 6.05 -5.14
C LEU A 111 7.52 6.11 -5.30
N SER A 112 8.15 4.94 -5.48
CA SER A 112 9.60 4.86 -5.75
C SER A 112 9.98 5.28 -7.16
N TYR A 113 9.06 5.13 -8.11
CA TYR A 113 9.27 5.39 -9.52
C TYR A 113 8.16 6.31 -10.04
N ASN A 114 8.48 7.18 -11.00
CA ASN A 114 7.52 8.08 -11.64
C ASN A 114 6.71 7.35 -12.73
N LEU A 115 6.03 6.27 -12.37
CA LEU A 115 5.38 5.40 -13.34
C LEU A 115 3.95 5.84 -13.71
N ILE A 116 3.30 6.61 -12.82
CA ILE A 116 1.92 7.07 -13.00
C ILE A 116 1.93 8.58 -13.12
N ASP A 117 1.47 9.08 -14.27
CA ASP A 117 1.35 10.51 -14.51
C ASP A 117 0.08 11.11 -13.88
N GLY A 118 -0.06 12.44 -13.98
CA GLY A 118 -1.20 13.15 -13.41
C GLY A 118 -2.55 12.75 -14.02
N TYR A 119 -2.61 12.45 -15.32
CA TYR A 119 -3.85 12.04 -15.99
C TYR A 119 -4.28 10.64 -15.57
N GLN A 120 -3.33 9.72 -15.44
CA GLN A 120 -3.59 8.38 -14.92
C GLN A 120 -4.08 8.44 -13.46
N TRP A 121 -3.47 9.30 -12.62
CA TRP A 121 -3.98 9.53 -11.27
C TRP A 121 -5.40 10.09 -11.24
N GLU A 122 -5.71 11.05 -12.12
CA GLU A 122 -7.07 11.58 -12.26
C GLU A 122 -8.07 10.47 -12.60
N GLN A 123 -7.73 9.59 -13.56
CA GLN A 123 -8.57 8.45 -13.93
C GLN A 123 -8.75 7.48 -12.75
N ILE A 124 -7.68 7.11 -12.05
CA ILE A 124 -7.76 6.22 -10.88
C ILE A 124 -8.71 6.80 -9.83
N ILE A 125 -8.56 8.08 -9.50
CA ILE A 125 -9.39 8.73 -8.50
C ILE A 125 -10.85 8.77 -8.94
N ARG A 126 -11.09 9.20 -10.18
CA ARG A 126 -12.45 9.37 -10.72
C ARG A 126 -13.22 8.06 -10.81
N TYR A 127 -12.58 6.98 -11.27
CA TYR A 127 -13.26 5.73 -11.57
C TYR A 127 -13.24 4.73 -10.41
N TYR A 128 -12.20 4.74 -9.58
CA TYR A 128 -11.99 3.71 -8.57
C TYR A 128 -12.10 4.23 -7.13
N LEU A 129 -11.69 5.47 -6.87
CA LEU A 129 -11.63 6.04 -5.52
C LEU A 129 -12.67 7.15 -5.33
N SER A 130 -13.92 6.89 -5.71
CA SER A 130 -15.01 7.90 -5.71
C SER A 130 -15.32 8.50 -4.34
N LYS A 131 -14.92 7.86 -3.23
CA LYS A 131 -15.09 8.37 -1.86
C LYS A 131 -13.86 9.10 -1.31
N LEU A 132 -12.80 9.23 -2.11
CA LEU A 132 -11.55 9.86 -1.68
C LEU A 132 -11.78 11.35 -1.41
N LYS A 133 -11.41 11.78 -0.19
CA LYS A 133 -11.51 13.17 0.26
C LYS A 133 -10.15 13.83 0.40
N ILE A 134 -9.13 13.05 0.74
CA ILE A 134 -7.76 13.52 0.93
C ILE A 134 -6.83 12.62 0.11
N PHE A 135 -6.09 13.23 -0.80
CA PHE A 135 -5.07 12.58 -1.61
C PHE A 135 -3.74 13.30 -1.41
N ASN A 136 -2.77 12.59 -0.83
CA ASN A 136 -1.41 13.05 -0.70
C ASN A 136 -0.51 12.12 -1.50
N LEU A 137 0.08 12.66 -2.56
CA LEU A 137 1.01 11.95 -3.42
C LEU A 137 2.41 12.54 -3.24
N ASN A 138 3.37 11.69 -2.90
CA ASN A 138 4.78 12.05 -2.94
C ASN A 138 5.47 11.24 -4.03
N MET A 139 5.95 11.94 -5.06
CA MET A 139 6.72 11.36 -6.13
C MET A 139 8.18 11.76 -5.97
N LYS A 140 9.06 10.78 -5.76
CA LYS A 140 10.49 11.03 -5.80
C LYS A 140 10.91 11.16 -7.27
N LYS A 141 11.18 12.39 -7.70
CA LYS A 141 11.81 12.65 -9.00
C LYS A 141 13.27 12.20 -8.97
N THR A 142 13.56 11.03 -9.54
CA THR A 142 14.89 10.73 -10.07
C THR A 142 14.92 11.21 -11.52
N PHE A 143 15.32 12.47 -11.73
CA PHE A 143 15.82 12.83 -13.05
C PHE A 143 17.16 12.11 -13.20
N SER A 144 17.30 11.29 -14.23
CA SER A 144 18.62 10.97 -14.75
C SER A 144 19.23 12.32 -15.09
N ILE A 145 20.21 12.77 -14.31
CA ILE A 145 21.11 13.82 -14.79
C ILE A 145 21.82 13.14 -15.94
N ASP A 146 21.43 13.45 -17.17
CA ASP A 146 22.20 13.08 -18.35
C ASP A 146 23.62 13.63 -18.12
N GLN A 147 24.56 12.76 -17.73
CA GLN A 147 25.97 13.12 -17.52
C GLN A 147 26.70 13.38 -18.86
N ASN A 148 25.98 13.76 -19.91
CA ASN A 148 26.53 13.98 -21.25
C ASN A 148 26.12 15.35 -21.81
N ILE A 149 26.33 16.41 -21.03
CA ILE A 149 26.61 17.72 -21.62
C ILE A 149 28.13 17.90 -21.52
N GLN A 150 28.83 17.35 -22.52
CA GLN A 150 30.20 17.78 -22.83
C GLN A 150 30.07 19.07 -23.65
N GLU A 151 30.54 20.18 -23.07
CA GLU A 151 30.92 21.40 -23.81
C GLU A 151 32.23 21.16 -24.58
#